data_AF-A0AAV9X8A3-F1
#
_entry.id   AF-A0AAV9X8A3-F1
#
_cell.length_a   1.000
_cell.length_b   1.000
_cell.length_c   1.000
_cell.angle_alpha   90.00
_cell.angle_beta   90.00
_cell.angle_gamma   90.00
#
_symmetry.space_group_name_H-M   'P 1'
#
loop_
_entity.id
_entity.type
_entity.pdbx_description
1 polymer ?
#
loop_
_entity_poly.entity_id
_entity_poly.type
_entity_poly.pdbx_seq_one_letter_code
_entity_poly.pdbx_strand_id
1 'polypeptide(L)'
;MKKGLFTLRETCSNEIGKEIESLIKETDQLSLNSVKYCKKVQSKARQELNWQTYRVICARGGDYSNSKRHTDKNLNLNSKFLGAIDDKLANTWSKSMDKIRRSLNNYTVKFSIQLNVFKERWMSILYEHCGIGSKDIGSNKNDITNALQGMSLGTEKLYLDQTQRVDQQQRDLNRDFRSTNRMRDALMNAYQEASDETGPGLYDRMIDIIDDALEKTAVFNDIKDIIATGLKKLEDDLHKENENWSQSIGEELETNIKNWLSLTDKVEQDEMEGKQKLKLIVTDFKGTMQLLIDEAKVLGPKMKL
;
A
#
# COMPACT_ATOMS: atom_id res chain seq x y z
N MET A 1 8.09 -19.59 7.78
CA MET A 1 8.14 -18.15 7.42
C MET A 1 7.58 -17.89 6.02
N LYS A 2 8.20 -18.37 4.94
CA LYS A 2 7.75 -18.19 3.54
C LYS A 2 6.25 -18.43 3.30
N LYS A 3 5.69 -19.55 3.78
CA LYS A 3 4.23 -19.82 3.74
C LYS A 3 3.38 -18.75 4.47
N GLY A 4 3.87 -18.25 5.60
CA GLY A 4 3.23 -17.17 6.36
C GLY A 4 3.24 -15.84 5.62
N LEU A 5 4.35 -15.52 4.92
CA LEU A 5 4.45 -14.33 4.07
C LEU A 5 3.43 -14.34 2.94
N PHE A 6 3.34 -15.46 2.21
CA PHE A 6 2.34 -15.61 1.16
C PHE A 6 0.91 -15.52 1.68
N THR A 7 0.63 -16.09 2.85
CA THR A 7 -0.71 -16.00 3.47
C THR A 7 -1.06 -14.55 3.86
N LEU A 8 -0.10 -13.81 4.44
CA LEU A 8 -0.29 -12.41 4.79
C LEU A 8 -0.48 -11.54 3.55
N ARG A 9 0.30 -11.78 2.49
CA ARG A 9 0.16 -11.13 1.18
C ARG A 9 -1.24 -11.35 0.61
N GLU A 10 -1.68 -12.60 0.51
CA GLU A 10 -3.00 -12.94 -0.04
C GLU A 10 -4.14 -12.32 0.76
N THR A 11 -4.04 -12.32 2.10
CA THR A 11 -5.04 -11.68 2.96
C THR A 11 -5.11 -10.18 2.69
N CYS A 12 -3.98 -9.49 2.64
CA CYS A 12 -3.90 -8.06 2.34
C CYS A 12 -4.48 -7.73 0.96
N SER A 13 -4.06 -8.46 -0.08
CA SER A 13 -4.56 -8.27 -1.44
C SER A 13 -6.06 -8.53 -1.54
N ASN A 14 -6.58 -9.57 -0.90
CA ASN A 14 -8.02 -9.86 -0.89
C ASN A 14 -8.84 -8.79 -0.17
N GLU A 15 -8.32 -8.22 0.93
CA GLU A 15 -8.98 -7.12 1.63
C GLU A 15 -9.02 -5.84 0.77
N ILE A 16 -7.90 -5.51 0.12
CA ILE A 16 -7.80 -4.36 -0.79
C ILE A 16 -8.75 -4.54 -1.99
N GLY A 17 -8.74 -5.70 -2.63
CA GLY A 17 -9.60 -6.00 -3.78
C GLY A 17 -11.10 -5.87 -3.43
N LYS A 18 -11.52 -6.35 -2.25
CA LYS A 18 -12.91 -6.19 -1.78
C LYS A 18 -13.31 -4.73 -1.58
N GLU A 19 -12.42 -3.92 -1.01
CA GLU A 19 -12.70 -2.49 -0.81
C GLU A 19 -12.73 -1.74 -2.14
N ILE A 20 -11.86 -2.08 -3.09
CA ILE A 20 -11.87 -1.52 -4.44
C ILE A 20 -13.15 -1.93 -5.20
N GLU A 21 -13.55 -3.19 -5.13
CA GLU A 21 -14.81 -3.66 -5.74
C GLU A 21 -16.02 -2.95 -5.14
N SER A 22 -16.04 -2.73 -3.82
CA SER A 22 -17.08 -1.95 -3.15
C SER A 22 -17.13 -0.51 -3.64
N LEU A 23 -15.97 0.15 -3.77
CA LEU A 23 -15.87 1.52 -4.30
C LEU A 23 -16.40 1.62 -5.73
N ILE A 24 -16.08 0.65 -6.59
CA ILE A 24 -16.59 0.60 -7.96
C ILE A 24 -18.11 0.48 -7.95
N LYS A 25 -18.68 -0.43 -7.15
CA LYS A 25 -20.14 -0.59 -7.02
C LYS A 25 -20.83 0.66 -6.50
N GLU A 26 -20.24 1.36 -5.52
CA GLU A 26 -20.79 2.62 -5.01
C GLU A 26 -20.74 3.72 -6.07
N THR A 27 -19.65 3.82 -6.83
CA THR A 27 -19.50 4.76 -7.95
C THR A 27 -20.54 4.49 -9.04
N ASP A 28 -20.77 3.22 -9.36
CA ASP A 28 -21.81 2.79 -10.31
C ASP A 28 -23.20 3.27 -9.88
N GLN A 29 -23.53 3.06 -8.60
CA GLN A 29 -24.81 3.49 -8.06
C GLN A 29 -24.96 5.01 -8.02
N LEU A 30 -23.87 5.75 -7.81
CA LEU A 30 -23.86 7.21 -7.88
C LEU A 30 -24.08 7.72 -9.30
N SER A 31 -23.43 7.10 -10.30
CA SER A 31 -23.65 7.42 -11.71
C SER A 31 -25.11 7.19 -12.11
N LEU A 32 -25.72 6.06 -11.73
CA LEU A 32 -27.13 5.79 -12.02
C LEU A 32 -28.11 6.80 -11.39
N ASN A 33 -27.75 7.39 -10.25
CA ASN A 33 -28.57 8.37 -9.54
C ASN A 33 -28.27 9.84 -9.92
N SER A 34 -27.26 10.08 -10.77
CA SER A 34 -26.75 11.40 -11.11
C SER A 34 -27.83 12.28 -11.77
N VAL A 35 -28.56 11.74 -12.75
CA VAL A 35 -29.66 12.42 -13.45
C VAL A 35 -30.72 12.92 -12.47
N LYS A 36 -31.15 12.07 -11.53
CA LYS A 36 -32.14 12.45 -10.51
C LYS A 36 -31.63 13.60 -9.64
N TYR A 37 -30.33 13.66 -9.37
CA TYR A 37 -29.76 14.77 -8.64
C TYR A 37 -29.67 16.04 -9.50
N CYS A 38 -29.24 15.94 -10.76
CA CYS A 38 -29.18 17.08 -11.67
C CYS A 38 -30.56 17.73 -11.83
N LYS A 39 -31.63 16.93 -11.93
CA LYS A 39 -33.01 17.44 -11.91
C LYS A 39 -33.37 18.20 -10.63
N LYS A 40 -32.87 17.77 -9.46
CA LYS A 40 -33.04 18.54 -8.22
C LYS A 40 -32.28 19.86 -8.26
N VAL A 41 -31.07 19.86 -8.82
CA VAL A 41 -30.30 21.10 -9.04
C VAL A 41 -31.05 22.05 -9.97
N GLN A 42 -31.65 21.52 -11.05
CA GLN A 42 -32.47 22.29 -11.98
C GLN A 42 -33.73 22.86 -11.33
N SER A 43 -34.49 22.04 -10.60
CA SER A 43 -35.65 22.49 -9.84
C SER A 43 -35.28 23.58 -8.82
N LYS A 44 -34.12 23.49 -8.19
CA LYS A 44 -33.63 24.49 -7.24
C LYS A 44 -33.22 25.77 -7.96
N ALA A 45 -32.51 25.67 -9.08
CA ALA A 45 -32.16 26.81 -9.93
C ALA A 45 -33.42 27.55 -10.41
N ARG A 46 -34.48 26.82 -10.78
CA ARG A 46 -35.78 27.39 -11.17
C ARG A 46 -36.40 28.26 -10.07
N GLN A 47 -36.29 27.84 -8.82
CA GLN A 47 -36.85 28.55 -7.66
C GLN A 47 -35.99 29.75 -7.23
N GLU A 48 -34.66 29.61 -7.33
CA GLU A 48 -33.71 30.60 -6.81
C GLU A 48 -33.33 31.67 -7.83
N LEU A 49 -33.44 31.39 -9.13
CA LEU A 49 -33.03 32.26 -10.22
C LEU A 49 -34.22 32.77 -11.02
N ASN A 50 -34.16 34.04 -11.43
CA ASN A 50 -35.04 34.54 -12.48
C ASN A 50 -34.57 34.05 -13.86
N TRP A 51 -35.47 34.11 -14.83
CA TRP A 51 -35.22 33.59 -16.18
C TRP A 51 -34.07 34.32 -16.89
N GLN A 52 -33.88 35.64 -16.67
CA GLN A 52 -32.76 36.38 -17.28
C GLN A 52 -31.42 35.88 -16.76
N THR A 53 -31.30 35.66 -15.46
CA THR A 53 -30.08 35.15 -14.84
C THR A 53 -29.76 33.75 -15.35
N TYR A 54 -30.77 32.87 -15.37
CA TYR A 54 -30.62 31.52 -15.90
C TYR A 54 -30.18 31.53 -17.38
N ARG A 55 -30.77 32.42 -18.19
CA ARG A 55 -30.39 32.64 -19.60
C ARG A 55 -28.95 33.10 -19.76
N VAL A 56 -28.49 34.04 -18.94
CA VAL A 56 -27.09 34.50 -18.95
C VAL A 56 -26.13 33.37 -18.58
N ILE A 57 -26.51 32.51 -17.63
CA ILE A 57 -25.72 31.33 -17.26
C ILE A 57 -25.65 30.35 -18.44
N CYS A 58 -26.78 30.07 -19.10
CA CYS A 58 -26.82 29.20 -20.29
C CYS A 58 -25.99 29.77 -21.44
N ALA A 59 -26.10 31.07 -21.73
CA ALA A 59 -25.29 31.74 -22.76
C ALA A 59 -23.77 31.64 -22.51
N ARG A 60 -23.36 31.36 -21.27
CA ARG A 60 -21.98 31.15 -20.85
C ARG A 60 -21.62 29.66 -20.68
N GLY A 61 -22.42 28.74 -21.22
CA GLY A 61 -22.20 27.31 -21.10
C GLY A 61 -22.39 26.77 -19.69
N GLY A 62 -23.30 27.36 -18.89
CA GLY A 62 -23.52 26.93 -17.50
C GLY A 62 -22.55 27.53 -16.49
N ASP A 63 -21.57 28.31 -16.94
CA ASP A 63 -20.61 28.97 -16.07
C ASP A 63 -21.10 30.36 -15.63
N TYR A 64 -20.95 30.63 -14.33
CA TYR A 64 -21.16 31.96 -13.76
C TYR A 64 -19.89 32.42 -13.06
N SER A 65 -19.00 33.10 -13.78
CA SER A 65 -17.71 33.58 -13.25
C SER A 65 -17.60 35.11 -13.14
N ASN A 66 -18.63 35.87 -13.55
CA ASN A 66 -18.60 37.33 -13.49
C ASN A 66 -19.11 37.86 -12.15
N SER A 67 -18.27 37.87 -11.12
CA SER A 67 -18.13 39.08 -10.30
C SER A 67 -16.84 39.02 -9.47
N LYS A 68 -16.19 40.19 -9.32
CA LYS A 68 -15.11 40.45 -8.35
C LYS A 68 -15.55 40.28 -6.88
N ARG A 69 -16.76 39.74 -6.63
CA ARG A 69 -17.30 39.45 -5.31
C ARG A 69 -17.32 37.93 -5.14
N HIS A 70 -16.60 37.45 -4.13
CA HIS A 70 -16.44 36.02 -3.82
C HIS A 70 -17.76 35.26 -3.52
N THR A 71 -18.91 35.92 -3.51
CA THR A 71 -20.23 35.36 -3.17
C THR A 71 -20.92 34.59 -4.31
N ASP A 72 -20.48 34.73 -5.56
CA ASP A 72 -21.24 34.22 -6.74
C ASP A 72 -20.79 32.85 -7.27
N LYS A 73 -19.74 32.22 -6.70
CA LYS A 73 -19.32 30.86 -7.09
C LYS A 73 -20.45 29.82 -6.94
N ASN A 74 -21.44 30.11 -6.10
CA ASN A 74 -22.64 29.29 -5.88
C ASN A 74 -23.64 29.29 -7.05
N LEU A 75 -23.33 29.89 -8.21
CA LEU A 75 -24.22 29.95 -9.36
C LEU A 75 -23.75 29.12 -10.57
N ASN A 76 -22.57 28.49 -10.51
CA ASN A 76 -22.09 27.62 -11.58
C ASN A 76 -22.90 26.30 -11.63
N LEU A 77 -23.64 26.09 -12.71
CA LEU A 77 -24.49 24.90 -12.87
C LEU A 77 -23.66 23.63 -13.09
N ASN A 78 -22.57 23.71 -13.86
CA ASN A 78 -21.68 22.57 -14.12
C ASN A 78 -21.08 22.01 -12.82
N SER A 79 -20.60 22.89 -11.94
CA SER A 79 -20.10 22.52 -10.62
C SER A 79 -21.20 21.94 -9.73
N LYS A 80 -22.41 22.51 -9.77
CA LYS A 80 -23.55 21.98 -9.01
C LYS A 80 -23.97 20.60 -9.50
N PHE A 81 -24.01 20.35 -10.81
CA PHE A 81 -24.36 19.02 -11.34
C PHE A 81 -23.37 17.95 -10.92
N LEU A 82 -22.07 18.27 -10.94
CA LEU A 82 -21.02 17.37 -10.46
C LEU A 82 -21.03 17.19 -8.93
N GLY A 83 -21.62 18.12 -8.19
CA GLY A 83 -21.60 18.15 -6.72
C GLY A 83 -22.17 16.90 -6.03
N ALA A 84 -23.18 16.24 -6.59
CA ALA A 84 -23.69 14.99 -6.00
C ALA A 84 -22.67 13.87 -5.98
N ILE A 85 -21.96 13.77 -7.09
CA ILE A 85 -20.93 12.75 -7.28
C ILE A 85 -19.75 13.15 -6.42
N ASP A 86 -19.37 14.42 -6.40
CA ASP A 86 -18.22 14.88 -5.66
C ASP A 86 -18.36 14.68 -4.13
N ASP A 87 -19.44 15.17 -3.51
CA ASP A 87 -19.60 15.10 -2.05
C ASP A 87 -19.80 13.66 -1.56
N LYS A 88 -20.52 12.83 -2.33
CA LYS A 88 -20.76 11.44 -1.96
C LYS A 88 -19.54 10.57 -2.20
N LEU A 89 -18.87 10.73 -3.35
CA LEU A 89 -17.62 10.01 -3.62
C LEU A 89 -16.53 10.42 -2.64
N ALA A 90 -16.37 11.70 -2.30
CA ALA A 90 -15.35 12.13 -1.35
C ALA A 90 -15.49 11.41 0.01
N ASN A 91 -16.72 11.30 0.51
CA ASN A 91 -17.03 10.60 1.75
C ASN A 91 -16.78 9.08 1.66
N THR A 92 -17.21 8.45 0.56
CA THR A 92 -17.00 7.03 0.28
C THR A 92 -15.52 6.69 0.10
N TRP A 93 -14.78 7.52 -0.62
CA TRP A 93 -13.36 7.34 -0.85
C TRP A 93 -12.54 7.47 0.42
N SER A 94 -12.75 8.52 1.21
CA SER A 94 -11.94 8.70 2.43
C SER A 94 -12.02 7.45 3.31
N LYS A 95 -13.23 6.91 3.50
CA LYS A 95 -13.43 5.70 4.31
C LYS A 95 -12.75 4.48 3.72
N SER A 96 -12.84 4.29 2.41
CA SER A 96 -12.29 3.11 1.73
C SER A 96 -10.76 3.18 1.64
N MET A 97 -10.21 4.36 1.36
CA MET A 97 -8.75 4.59 1.38
C MET A 97 -8.19 4.37 2.79
N ASP A 98 -8.89 4.82 3.84
CA ASP A 98 -8.49 4.54 5.22
C ASP A 98 -8.50 3.04 5.55
N LYS A 99 -9.39 2.25 4.95
CA LYS A 99 -9.38 0.79 5.10
C LYS A 99 -8.27 0.12 4.31
N ILE A 100 -7.97 0.58 3.10
CA ILE A 100 -6.80 0.13 2.33
C ILE A 100 -5.53 0.38 3.14
N ARG A 101 -5.34 1.60 3.65
CA ARG A 101 -4.21 1.96 4.53
C ARG A 101 -4.15 1.07 5.78
N ARG A 102 -5.30 0.80 6.42
CA ARG A 102 -5.36 -0.14 7.56
C ARG A 102 -4.95 -1.56 7.20
N SER A 103 -5.35 -2.04 6.02
CA SER A 103 -4.99 -3.39 5.53
C SER A 103 -3.48 -3.48 5.28
N LEU A 104 -2.90 -2.46 4.65
CA LEU A 104 -1.45 -2.33 4.45
C LEU A 104 -0.69 -2.26 5.80
N ASN A 105 -1.17 -1.44 6.74
CA ASN A 105 -0.57 -1.34 8.07
C ASN A 105 -0.66 -2.68 8.84
N ASN A 106 -1.80 -3.35 8.77
CA ASN A 106 -1.99 -4.67 9.40
C ASN A 106 -1.02 -5.71 8.82
N TYR A 107 -0.82 -5.69 7.50
CA TYR A 107 0.18 -6.54 6.84
C TYR A 107 1.58 -6.28 7.41
N THR A 108 2.01 -5.01 7.45
CA THR A 108 3.32 -4.59 7.98
C THR A 108 3.51 -4.99 9.44
N VAL A 109 2.54 -4.69 10.31
CA VAL A 109 2.61 -5.03 11.73
C VAL A 109 2.69 -6.54 11.93
N LYS A 110 1.85 -7.33 11.25
CA LYS A 110 1.88 -8.79 11.36
C LYS A 110 3.19 -9.36 10.84
N PHE A 111 3.73 -8.80 9.76
CA PHE A 111 5.04 -9.18 9.23
C PHE A 111 6.15 -8.95 10.26
N SER A 112 6.23 -7.76 10.85
CA SER A 112 7.23 -7.43 11.88
C SER A 112 7.11 -8.34 13.11
N ILE A 113 5.88 -8.67 13.54
CA ILE A 113 5.67 -9.64 14.63
C ILE A 113 6.23 -11.02 14.25
N GLN A 114 5.97 -11.51 13.03
CA GLN A 114 6.50 -12.80 12.58
C GLN A 114 8.03 -12.81 12.46
N LEU A 115 8.64 -11.71 12.02
CA LEU A 115 10.11 -11.56 12.02
C LEU A 115 10.68 -11.63 13.44
N ASN A 116 10.05 -10.94 14.41
CA ASN A 116 10.50 -10.98 15.80
C ASN A 116 10.36 -12.38 16.41
N VAL A 117 9.24 -13.06 16.18
CA VAL A 117 9.05 -14.46 16.63
C VAL A 117 10.10 -15.38 15.99
N PHE A 118 10.41 -15.19 14.71
CA PHE A 118 11.46 -15.94 14.03
C PHE A 118 12.83 -15.67 14.67
N LYS A 119 13.16 -14.39 14.92
CA LYS A 119 14.39 -13.98 15.60
C LYS A 119 14.54 -14.68 16.95
N GLU A 120 13.53 -14.60 17.82
CA GLU A 120 13.58 -15.19 19.16
C GLU A 120 13.77 -16.71 19.12
N ARG A 121 13.03 -17.41 18.24
CA ARG A 121 13.18 -18.85 18.06
C ARG A 121 14.57 -19.22 17.57
N TRP A 122 15.08 -18.50 16.57
CA TRP A 122 16.41 -18.74 16.03
C TRP A 122 17.50 -18.47 17.07
N MET A 123 17.37 -17.39 17.84
CA MET A 123 18.28 -17.10 18.94
C MET A 123 18.26 -18.18 20.01
N SER A 124 17.08 -18.70 20.37
CA SER A 124 16.95 -19.81 21.31
C SER A 124 17.69 -21.06 20.83
N ILE A 125 17.53 -21.42 19.55
CA ILE A 125 18.24 -22.56 18.93
C ILE A 125 19.76 -22.34 19.01
N LEU A 126 20.24 -21.15 18.67
CA LEU A 126 21.67 -20.82 18.78
C LEU A 126 22.18 -20.92 20.21
N TYR A 127 21.43 -20.44 21.21
CA TYR A 127 21.83 -20.54 22.61
C TYR A 127 21.86 -21.99 23.13
N GLU A 128 20.93 -22.83 22.68
CA GLU A 128 20.84 -24.23 23.09
C GLU A 128 21.94 -25.09 22.48
N HIS A 129 22.27 -24.87 21.20
CA HIS A 129 23.18 -25.73 20.45
C HIS A 129 24.60 -25.18 20.30
N CYS A 130 24.79 -23.87 20.39
CA CYS A 130 26.10 -23.25 20.31
C CYS A 130 26.46 -22.72 21.70
N GLY A 131 27.31 -23.48 22.41
CA GLY A 131 27.72 -23.15 23.78
C GLY A 131 28.25 -21.72 23.95
N ILE A 132 28.00 -21.13 25.11
CA ILE A 132 28.40 -19.76 25.47
C ILE A 132 29.94 -19.65 25.41
N GLY A 133 30.51 -19.04 24.37
CA GLY A 133 31.94 -18.68 24.40
C GLY A 133 32.70 -18.43 23.09
N SER A 134 32.21 -18.81 21.91
CA SER A 134 32.97 -18.55 20.68
C SER A 134 32.72 -17.12 20.15
N LYS A 135 33.79 -16.41 19.76
CA LYS A 135 33.71 -15.08 19.13
C LYS A 135 32.83 -15.10 17.86
N ASP A 136 32.79 -16.23 17.18
CA ASP A 136 32.04 -16.42 15.93
C ASP A 136 30.52 -16.47 16.16
N ILE A 137 30.05 -16.98 17.31
CA ILE A 137 28.63 -16.93 17.70
C ILE A 137 28.15 -15.48 17.92
N GLY A 138 29.02 -14.62 18.47
CA GLY A 138 28.72 -13.20 18.66
C GLY A 138 28.56 -12.44 17.34
N SER A 139 29.42 -12.71 16.36
CA SER A 139 29.31 -12.14 15.01
C SER A 139 28.04 -12.63 14.31
N ASN A 140 27.78 -13.94 14.35
CA ASN A 140 26.63 -14.55 13.69
C ASN A 140 25.29 -14.02 14.25
N LYS A 141 25.21 -13.83 15.58
CA LYS A 141 24.07 -13.19 16.24
C LYS A 141 23.80 -11.75 15.72
N ASN A 142 24.86 -10.98 15.51
CA ASN A 142 24.74 -9.62 14.98
C ASN A 142 24.29 -9.65 13.52
N ASP A 143 24.85 -10.54 12.70
CA ASP A 143 24.46 -10.67 11.28
C ASP A 143 22.99 -11.05 11.13
N ILE A 144 22.50 -11.99 11.93
CA ILE A 144 21.08 -12.36 11.99
C ILE A 144 20.21 -11.18 12.40
N THR A 145 20.61 -10.48 13.48
CA THR A 145 19.86 -9.34 13.98
C THR A 145 19.79 -8.22 12.94
N ASN A 146 20.91 -7.92 12.29
CA ASN A 146 21.01 -6.88 11.26
C ASN A 146 20.17 -7.22 10.03
N ALA A 147 20.20 -8.47 9.56
CA ALA A 147 19.39 -8.91 8.43
C ALA A 147 17.89 -8.81 8.71
N LEU A 148 17.42 -9.30 9.87
CA LEU A 148 16.01 -9.25 10.24
C LEU A 148 15.53 -7.81 10.49
N GLN A 149 16.39 -6.95 11.05
CA GLN A 149 16.09 -5.53 11.21
C GLN A 149 16.03 -4.80 9.86
N GLY A 150 16.92 -5.14 8.92
CA GLY A 150 16.88 -4.64 7.54
C GLY A 150 15.56 -4.98 6.85
N MET A 151 15.08 -6.23 6.98
CA MET A 151 13.79 -6.65 6.44
C MET A 151 12.59 -5.91 7.05
N SER A 152 12.63 -5.67 8.37
CA SER A 152 11.60 -4.88 9.07
C SER A 152 11.55 -3.44 8.54
N LEU A 153 12.71 -2.77 8.47
CA LEU A 153 12.82 -1.41 7.95
C LEU A 153 12.39 -1.32 6.48
N GLY A 154 12.75 -2.30 5.66
CA GLY A 154 12.32 -2.39 4.28
C GLY A 154 10.79 -2.49 4.15
N THR A 155 10.14 -3.23 5.06
CA THR A 155 8.68 -3.43 5.02
C THR A 155 7.94 -2.18 5.50
N GLU A 156 8.49 -1.47 6.50
CA GLU A 156 8.00 -0.14 6.88
C GLU A 156 8.13 0.86 5.73
N LYS A 157 9.24 0.82 4.99
CA LYS A 157 9.42 1.66 3.79
C LYS A 157 8.39 1.31 2.72
N LEU A 158 8.17 0.03 2.42
CA LEU A 158 7.15 -0.39 1.46
C LEU A 158 5.76 0.16 1.85
N TYR A 159 5.40 0.06 3.13
CA TYR A 159 4.14 0.60 3.63
C TYR A 159 4.00 2.10 3.39
N LEU A 160 5.06 2.88 3.63
CA LEU A 160 5.07 4.32 3.38
C LEU A 160 4.91 4.62 1.88
N ASP A 161 5.66 3.92 1.02
CA ASP A 161 5.61 4.09 -0.43
C ASP A 161 4.20 3.75 -0.98
N GLN A 162 3.61 2.65 -0.53
CA GLN A 162 2.25 2.23 -0.90
C GLN A 162 1.19 3.23 -0.43
N THR A 163 1.31 3.72 0.81
CA THR A 163 0.39 4.72 1.35
C THR A 163 0.47 6.03 0.56
N GLN A 164 1.68 6.47 0.23
CA GLN A 164 1.88 7.66 -0.60
C GLN A 164 1.28 7.48 -2.01
N ARG A 165 1.39 6.29 -2.59
CA ARG A 165 0.79 5.96 -3.89
C ARG A 165 -0.73 6.03 -3.85
N VAL A 166 -1.35 5.42 -2.83
CA VAL A 166 -2.80 5.50 -2.59
C VAL A 166 -3.27 6.96 -2.55
N ASP A 167 -2.55 7.80 -1.81
CA ASP A 167 -2.88 9.22 -1.65
C ASP A 167 -2.74 10.01 -2.95
N GLN A 168 -1.67 9.75 -3.70
CA GLN A 168 -1.41 10.42 -4.97
C GLN A 168 -2.48 10.05 -6.00
N GLN A 169 -2.83 8.77 -6.11
CA GLN A 169 -3.83 8.29 -7.06
C GLN A 169 -5.23 8.78 -6.71
N GLN A 170 -5.56 8.87 -5.41
CA GLN A 170 -6.79 9.52 -4.96
C GLN A 170 -6.84 10.99 -5.40
N ARG A 171 -5.74 11.74 -5.26
CA ARG A 171 -5.68 13.15 -5.69
C ARG A 171 -5.83 13.30 -7.20
N ASP A 172 -5.15 12.46 -7.98
CA ASP A 172 -5.20 12.50 -9.44
C ASP A 172 -6.61 12.15 -9.94
N LEU A 173 -7.24 11.10 -9.41
CA LEU A 173 -8.62 10.76 -9.71
C LEU A 173 -9.57 11.92 -9.34
N ASN A 174 -9.44 12.49 -8.14
CA ASN A 174 -10.20 13.67 -7.71
C ASN A 174 -10.08 14.85 -8.67
N ARG A 175 -8.87 15.14 -9.16
CA ARG A 175 -8.68 16.21 -10.14
C ARG A 175 -9.40 15.93 -11.44
N ASP A 176 -9.36 14.70 -11.93
CA ASP A 176 -9.78 14.35 -13.28
C ASP A 176 -11.30 14.37 -13.49
N PHE A 177 -12.10 14.03 -12.48
CA PHE A 177 -13.58 14.11 -12.58
C PHE A 177 -14.18 15.40 -12.03
N ARG A 178 -13.50 16.16 -11.16
CA ARG A 178 -13.99 17.46 -10.64
C ARG A 178 -13.96 18.58 -11.69
N SER A 179 -13.38 18.33 -12.86
CA SER A 179 -13.31 19.31 -13.94
C SER A 179 -14.70 19.62 -14.51
N THR A 180 -15.15 20.87 -14.33
CA THR A 180 -16.43 21.35 -14.87
C THR A 180 -16.46 21.40 -16.39
N ASN A 181 -15.29 21.38 -17.05
CA ASN A 181 -15.19 21.41 -18.51
C ASN A 181 -15.91 20.23 -19.17
N ARG A 182 -15.81 19.03 -18.60
CA ARG A 182 -16.50 17.84 -19.15
C ARG A 182 -18.02 18.04 -19.22
N MET A 183 -18.58 18.61 -18.15
CA MET A 183 -20.01 18.90 -18.08
C MET A 183 -20.40 20.02 -19.05
N ARG A 184 -19.60 21.09 -19.08
CA ARG A 184 -19.80 22.23 -19.98
C ARG A 184 -19.80 21.78 -21.43
N ASP A 185 -18.78 21.03 -21.83
CA ASP A 185 -18.58 20.63 -23.22
C ASP A 185 -19.67 19.64 -23.66
N ALA A 186 -20.12 18.74 -22.77
CA ALA A 186 -21.23 17.82 -23.04
C ALA A 186 -22.59 18.52 -23.17
N LEU A 187 -22.80 19.61 -22.43
CA LEU A 187 -24.06 20.36 -22.42
C LEU A 187 -24.05 21.62 -23.31
N MET A 188 -22.94 21.94 -23.98
CA MET A 188 -22.75 23.23 -24.65
C MET A 188 -23.87 23.57 -25.63
N ASN A 189 -24.28 22.60 -26.45
CA ASN A 189 -25.35 22.80 -27.44
C ASN A 189 -26.69 23.09 -26.75
N ALA A 190 -27.03 22.34 -25.71
CA ALA A 190 -28.27 22.53 -24.95
C ALA A 190 -28.27 23.87 -24.21
N TYR A 191 -27.11 24.30 -23.69
CA TYR A 191 -26.95 25.62 -23.10
C TYR A 191 -27.16 26.75 -24.12
N GLN A 192 -26.64 26.61 -25.34
CA GLN A 192 -26.86 27.57 -26.41
C GLN A 192 -28.33 27.61 -26.81
N GLU A 193 -28.95 26.46 -27.05
CA GLU A 193 -30.37 26.32 -27.39
C GLU A 193 -31.28 26.94 -26.33
N ALA A 194 -31.07 26.61 -25.05
CA ALA A 194 -31.79 27.22 -23.94
C ALA A 194 -31.55 28.74 -23.88
N SER A 195 -30.35 29.23 -24.20
CA SER A 195 -30.07 30.67 -24.17
C SER A 195 -30.78 31.46 -25.28
N ASP A 196 -31.17 30.80 -26.36
CA ASP A 196 -31.84 31.41 -27.51
C ASP A 196 -33.37 31.38 -27.40
N GLU A 197 -33.92 30.71 -26.38
CA GLU A 197 -35.35 30.66 -26.12
C GLU A 197 -35.99 32.05 -25.90
N THR A 198 -37.17 32.24 -26.51
CA THR A 198 -37.91 33.51 -26.46
C THR A 198 -39.42 33.29 -26.36
N GLY A 199 -40.14 34.33 -25.92
CA GLY A 199 -41.61 34.33 -25.87
C GLY A 199 -42.22 33.80 -24.57
N PRO A 200 -43.56 33.71 -24.49
CA PRO A 200 -44.25 33.24 -23.29
C PRO A 200 -43.79 31.82 -22.89
N GLY A 201 -43.58 31.59 -21.60
CA GLY A 201 -43.16 30.28 -21.08
C GLY A 201 -41.70 29.91 -21.38
N LEU A 202 -40.85 30.85 -21.84
CA LEU A 202 -39.46 30.57 -22.18
C LEU A 202 -38.70 29.89 -21.03
N TYR A 203 -38.95 30.27 -19.78
CA TYR A 203 -38.16 29.73 -18.66
C TYR A 203 -38.36 28.22 -18.50
N ASP A 204 -39.59 27.75 -18.68
CA ASP A 204 -39.89 26.32 -18.54
C ASP A 204 -39.25 25.53 -19.68
N ARG A 205 -39.32 26.03 -20.92
CA ARG A 205 -38.65 25.40 -22.06
C ARG A 205 -37.13 25.37 -21.90
N MET A 206 -36.53 26.43 -21.37
CA MET A 206 -35.10 26.45 -21.05
C MET A 206 -34.70 25.35 -20.07
N ILE A 207 -35.51 25.14 -19.02
CA ILE A 207 -35.28 24.08 -18.05
C ILE A 207 -35.43 22.71 -18.71
N ASP A 208 -36.48 22.51 -19.52
CA ASP A 208 -36.76 21.25 -20.20
C ASP A 208 -35.63 20.85 -21.17
N ILE A 209 -35.07 21.81 -21.92
CA ILE A 209 -33.92 21.58 -22.81
C ILE A 209 -32.72 21.05 -22.03
N ILE A 210 -32.37 21.67 -20.89
CA ILE A 210 -31.23 21.21 -20.10
C ILE A 210 -31.53 19.88 -19.41
N ASP A 211 -32.75 19.66 -18.92
CA ASP A 211 -33.16 18.38 -18.33
C ASP A 211 -33.04 17.22 -19.34
N ASP A 212 -33.49 17.41 -20.58
CA ASP A 212 -33.35 16.41 -21.65
C ASP A 212 -31.87 16.12 -21.99
N ALA A 213 -31.03 17.17 -22.05
CA ALA A 213 -29.60 17.00 -22.28
C ALA A 213 -28.90 16.28 -21.11
N LEU A 214 -29.32 16.53 -19.87
CA LEU A 214 -28.84 15.85 -18.68
C LEU A 214 -29.23 14.37 -18.63
N GLU A 215 -30.35 13.97 -19.24
CA GLU A 215 -30.73 12.56 -19.38
C GLU A 215 -29.87 11.82 -20.40
N LYS A 216 -29.42 12.53 -21.44
CA LYS A 216 -28.67 11.96 -22.57
C LYS A 216 -27.14 12.01 -22.39
N THR A 217 -26.64 12.79 -21.43
CA THR A 217 -25.19 12.98 -21.26
C THR A 217 -24.49 11.70 -20.80
N ALA A 218 -23.31 11.43 -21.38
CA ALA A 218 -22.43 10.33 -20.98
C ALA A 218 -21.46 10.69 -19.84
N VAL A 219 -21.39 11.97 -19.43
CA VAL A 219 -20.38 12.48 -18.49
C VAL A 219 -20.28 11.64 -17.20
N PHE A 220 -21.42 11.22 -16.66
CA PHE A 220 -21.44 10.44 -15.41
C PHE A 220 -20.95 9.00 -15.60
N ASN A 221 -21.20 8.40 -16.76
CA ASN A 221 -20.64 7.11 -17.13
C ASN A 221 -19.13 7.22 -17.37
N ASP A 222 -18.67 8.26 -18.05
CA ASP A 222 -17.24 8.50 -18.27
C ASP A 222 -16.49 8.69 -16.95
N ILE A 223 -17.06 9.45 -16.01
CA ILE A 223 -16.49 9.65 -14.68
C ILE A 223 -16.40 8.31 -13.93
N LYS A 224 -17.48 7.52 -13.96
CA LYS A 224 -17.50 6.18 -13.38
C LYS A 224 -16.36 5.32 -13.97
N ASP A 225 -16.21 5.30 -15.29
CA ASP A 225 -15.23 4.43 -15.95
C ASP A 225 -13.79 4.86 -15.68
N ILE A 226 -13.53 6.18 -15.59
CA ILE A 226 -12.23 6.73 -15.16
C ILE A 226 -11.90 6.27 -13.74
N ILE A 227 -12.86 6.40 -12.82
CA ILE A 227 -12.69 5.99 -11.42
C ILE A 227 -12.44 4.48 -11.35
N ALA A 228 -13.26 3.67 -12.02
CA ALA A 228 -13.11 2.22 -12.02
C ALA A 228 -11.77 1.77 -12.60
N THR A 229 -11.34 2.38 -13.70
CA THR A 229 -10.04 2.09 -14.33
C THR A 229 -8.89 2.48 -13.40
N GLY A 230 -8.96 3.66 -12.78
CA GLY A 230 -7.95 4.10 -11.83
C GLY A 230 -7.89 3.23 -10.58
N LEU A 231 -9.02 2.78 -10.05
CA LEU A 231 -9.05 1.90 -8.89
C LEU A 231 -8.51 0.50 -9.21
N LYS A 232 -8.86 -0.09 -10.36
CA LYS A 232 -8.28 -1.36 -10.81
C LYS A 232 -6.77 -1.28 -10.97
N LYS A 233 -6.28 -0.17 -11.55
CA LYS A 233 -4.83 0.05 -11.66
C LYS A 233 -4.16 0.13 -10.28
N LEU A 234 -4.79 0.78 -9.30
CA LEU A 234 -4.28 0.81 -7.92
C LEU A 234 -4.21 -0.60 -7.32
N GLU A 235 -5.25 -1.41 -7.54
CA GLU A 235 -5.28 -2.82 -7.11
C GLU A 235 -4.10 -3.60 -7.68
N ASP A 236 -3.91 -3.52 -9.00
CA ASP A 236 -2.85 -4.22 -9.73
C ASP A 236 -1.45 -3.78 -9.23
N ASP A 237 -1.24 -2.47 -9.10
CA ASP A 237 0.03 -1.90 -8.62
C ASP A 237 0.35 -2.39 -7.20
N LEU A 238 -0.61 -2.31 -6.26
CA LEU A 238 -0.43 -2.74 -4.87
C LEU A 238 -0.24 -4.26 -4.77
N HIS A 239 -0.97 -5.04 -5.57
CA HIS A 239 -0.83 -6.50 -5.60
C HIS A 239 0.58 -6.90 -6.08
N LYS A 240 1.04 -6.30 -7.18
CA LYS A 240 2.36 -6.55 -7.74
C LYS A 240 3.49 -6.13 -6.79
N GLU A 241 3.36 -4.98 -6.14
CA GLU A 241 4.34 -4.54 -5.13
C GLU A 241 4.40 -5.52 -3.95
N ASN A 242 3.25 -5.96 -3.43
CA ASN A 242 3.19 -6.94 -2.34
C ASN A 242 3.76 -8.31 -2.76
N GLU A 243 3.49 -8.76 -3.99
CA GLU A 243 4.04 -9.99 -4.54
C GLU A 243 5.56 -9.93 -4.64
N ASN A 244 6.09 -8.92 -5.34
CA ASN A 244 7.52 -8.73 -5.51
C ASN A 244 8.24 -8.64 -4.16
N TRP A 245 7.67 -7.90 -3.21
CA TRP A 245 8.24 -7.77 -1.87
C TRP A 245 8.28 -9.10 -1.12
N SER A 246 7.15 -9.83 -1.11
CA SER A 246 7.05 -11.12 -0.43
C SER A 246 8.02 -12.16 -1.00
N GLN A 247 8.22 -12.15 -2.32
CA GLN A 247 9.16 -13.02 -3.00
C GLN A 247 10.61 -12.63 -2.67
N SER A 248 10.96 -11.36 -2.83
CA SER A 248 12.30 -10.83 -2.56
C SER A 248 12.76 -11.12 -1.13
N ILE A 249 11.93 -10.80 -0.13
CA ILE A 249 12.22 -11.12 1.27
C ILE A 249 12.32 -12.63 1.49
N GLY A 250 11.45 -13.41 0.84
CA GLY A 250 11.48 -14.87 0.95
C GLY A 250 12.79 -15.47 0.46
N GLU A 251 13.32 -14.97 -0.67
CA GLU A 251 14.59 -15.37 -1.26
C GLU A 251 15.79 -14.88 -0.45
N GLU A 252 15.74 -13.64 0.04
CA GLU A 252 16.77 -13.07 0.91
C GLU A 252 16.88 -13.85 2.22
N LEU A 253 15.75 -14.18 2.85
CA LEU A 253 15.72 -14.99 4.07
C LEU A 253 16.27 -16.40 3.82
N GLU A 254 15.90 -17.03 2.71
CA GLU A 254 16.40 -18.36 2.34
C GLU A 254 17.91 -18.36 2.12
N THR A 255 18.43 -17.32 1.45
CA THR A 255 19.87 -17.13 1.22
C THR A 255 20.61 -16.89 2.52
N ASN A 256 20.09 -16.02 3.39
CA ASN A 256 20.68 -15.74 4.69
C ASN A 256 20.72 -16.97 5.58
N ILE A 257 19.64 -17.78 5.61
CA ILE A 257 19.62 -19.04 6.36
C ILE A 257 20.68 -20.02 5.82
N LYS A 258 20.80 -20.18 4.49
CA LYS A 258 21.85 -21.03 3.90
C LYS A 258 23.25 -20.57 4.29
N ASN A 259 23.49 -19.25 4.27
CA ASN A 259 24.77 -18.67 4.67
C ASN A 259 25.05 -18.93 6.16
N TRP A 260 24.07 -18.72 7.04
CA TRP A 260 24.21 -18.99 8.48
C TRP A 260 24.50 -20.46 8.75
N LEU A 261 23.80 -21.38 8.09
CA LEU A 261 24.06 -22.83 8.20
C LEU A 261 25.48 -23.18 7.73
N SER A 262 25.93 -22.66 6.59
CA SER A 262 27.28 -22.93 6.07
C SER A 262 28.39 -22.42 6.99
N LEU A 263 28.16 -21.28 7.66
CA LEU A 263 29.08 -20.74 8.66
C LEU A 263 29.13 -21.66 9.90
N THR A 264 28.00 -22.19 10.34
CA THR A 264 27.94 -23.15 11.44
C THR A 264 28.68 -24.44 11.10
N ASP A 265 28.46 -25.02 9.92
CA ASP A 265 29.16 -26.24 9.47
C ASP A 265 30.68 -26.04 9.47
N LYS A 266 31.15 -24.87 9.01
CA LYS A 266 32.57 -24.53 9.01
C LYS A 266 33.14 -24.42 10.43
N VAL A 267 32.40 -23.79 11.35
CA VAL A 267 32.80 -23.69 12.77
C VAL A 267 32.87 -25.08 13.41
N GLU A 268 31.93 -25.98 13.13
CA GLU A 268 31.96 -27.35 13.64
C GLU A 268 33.18 -28.13 13.12
N GLN A 269 33.52 -27.94 11.84
CA GLN A 269 34.71 -28.54 11.24
C GLN A 269 36.00 -28.01 11.87
N ASP A 270 36.12 -26.69 12.04
CA ASP A 270 37.27 -26.04 12.70
C ASP A 270 37.41 -26.51 14.17
N GLU A 271 36.30 -26.67 14.89
CA GLU A 271 36.30 -27.25 16.24
C GLU A 271 36.77 -28.70 16.28
N MET A 272 36.30 -29.54 15.34
CA MET A 272 36.71 -30.94 15.25
C MET A 272 38.23 -31.03 15.00
N GLU A 273 38.74 -30.26 14.05
CA GLU A 273 40.18 -30.21 13.75
C GLU A 273 41.00 -29.73 14.95
N GLY A 274 40.53 -28.71 15.67
CA GLY A 274 41.16 -28.22 16.90
C GLY A 274 41.19 -29.27 18.02
N LYS A 275 40.07 -29.98 18.27
CA LYS A 275 39.99 -31.08 19.23
C LYS A 275 40.94 -32.22 18.86
N GLN A 276 41.11 -32.50 17.57
CA GLN A 276 42.01 -33.54 17.07
C GLN A 276 43.49 -33.16 17.32
N LYS A 277 43.87 -31.91 17.04
CA LYS A 277 45.21 -31.37 17.38
C LYS A 277 45.49 -31.43 18.88
N LEU A 278 44.52 -31.07 19.72
CA LEU A 278 44.66 -31.18 21.18
C LEU A 278 44.82 -32.63 21.64
N LYS A 279 44.08 -33.59 21.07
CA LYS A 279 44.28 -35.02 21.36
C LYS A 279 45.69 -35.48 21.03
N LEU A 280 46.25 -35.05 19.89
CA LEU A 280 47.63 -35.36 19.52
C LEU A 280 48.62 -34.78 20.54
N ILE A 281 48.48 -33.50 20.89
CA ILE A 281 49.33 -32.85 21.90
C ILE A 281 49.23 -33.57 23.26
N VAL A 282 48.03 -33.92 23.72
CA VAL A 282 47.83 -34.65 24.99
C VAL A 282 48.47 -36.04 24.94
N THR A 283 48.44 -36.70 23.78
CA THR A 283 49.07 -38.02 23.57
C THR A 283 50.59 -37.90 23.63
N ASP A 284 51.17 -36.90 22.96
CA ASP A 284 52.60 -36.61 23.02
C ASP A 284 53.05 -36.25 24.44
N PHE A 285 52.25 -35.46 25.17
CA PHE A 285 52.52 -35.12 26.56
C PHE A 285 52.52 -36.36 27.46
N LYS A 286 51.57 -37.29 27.28
CA LYS A 286 51.54 -38.57 28.00
C LYS A 286 52.77 -39.43 27.70
N GLY A 287 53.19 -39.51 26.44
CA GLY A 287 54.40 -40.23 26.04
C GLY A 287 55.66 -39.64 26.70
N THR A 288 55.77 -38.31 26.70
CA THR A 288 56.87 -37.58 27.34
C THR A 288 56.89 -37.77 28.86
N MET A 289 55.71 -37.74 29.49
CA MET A 289 55.56 -37.97 30.92
C MET A 289 55.91 -39.41 31.31
N GLN A 290 55.59 -40.39 30.46
CA GLN A 290 55.97 -41.79 30.67
C GLN A 290 57.49 -41.98 30.57
N LEU A 291 58.14 -41.35 29.60
CA LEU A 291 59.61 -41.36 29.49
C LEU A 291 60.29 -40.77 30.74
N LEU A 292 59.77 -39.65 31.26
CA LEU A 292 60.27 -39.05 32.51
C LEU A 292 60.06 -39.97 33.72
N ILE A 293 58.92 -40.66 33.82
CA ILE A 293 58.66 -41.64 34.89
C ILE A 293 59.63 -42.82 34.78
N ASP A 294 59.91 -43.29 33.57
CA ASP A 294 60.79 -44.43 33.34
C ASP A 294 62.27 -44.05 33.58
N GLU A 295 62.71 -42.84 33.18
CA GLU A 295 64.02 -42.31 33.55
C GLU A 295 64.16 -42.14 35.06
N ALA A 296 63.15 -41.61 35.75
CA ALA A 296 63.15 -41.48 37.21
C ALA A 296 63.25 -42.84 37.92
N LYS A 297 62.60 -43.88 37.39
CA LYS A 297 62.72 -45.26 37.89
C LYS A 297 64.10 -45.87 37.63
N VAL A 298 64.78 -45.49 36.56
CA VAL A 298 66.15 -45.93 36.25
C VAL A 298 67.19 -45.20 37.09
N LEU A 299 66.95 -43.92 37.42
CA LEU A 299 67.83 -43.09 38.24
C LEU A 299 67.66 -43.32 39.76
N GLY A 300 66.46 -43.62 40.23
CA GLY A 300 66.17 -43.86 41.65
C GLY A 300 67.02 -44.94 42.34
N PRO A 301 67.32 -46.07 41.70
CA PRO A 301 68.25 -47.09 42.23
C PRO A 301 69.72 -46.66 42.22
N LYS A 302 70.11 -45.76 41.31
CA LYS A 302 71.50 -45.26 41.17
C LYS A 302 71.83 -44.09 42.11
N MET A 303 70.81 -43.46 42.71
CA MET A 303 70.96 -42.35 43.66
C MET A 303 70.93 -42.80 45.13
N LYS A 304 70.87 -44.11 45.42
CA LYS A 304 71.15 -44.63 46.77
C LYS A 304 72.67 -44.69 46.98
N LEU A 305 73.25 -43.56 47.39
CA LEU A 305 74.55 -43.46 48.08
C LEU A 305 74.28 -43.11 49.53
#